data_AF-A0A662H9N0-F1
#
_entry.id   AF-A0A662H9N0-F1
#
_cell.length_a   1.000
_cell.length_b   1.000
_cell.length_c   1.000
_cell.angle_alpha   90.00
_cell.angle_beta   90.00
_cell.angle_gamma   90.00
#
_symmetry.space_group_name_H-M   'P 1'
#
loop_
_entity.id
_entity.type
_entity.pdbx_description
1 polymer ?
#
loop_
_entity_poly.entity_id
_entity_poly.type
_entity_poly.pdbx_seq_one_letter_code
_entity_poly.pdbx_strand_id
1 'polypeptide(L)'
;KANLIRETAPQRLEIRNRYLVKRHEIITTYLDEVIEQIINKIRSDEALYMSFLKNCIVEGLKALNSDEIHIYPCKNDARIVSKVISKLNRETRGRNSPKLIIMHSVDCKGGIVASTRDGKQIFYNTIEAKTIRIKEEVIAKIISELK
;
A
#
# COMPACT_ATOMS: atom_id res chain seq x y z
N LYS A 1 -36.44 36.85 -12.58
CA LYS A 1 -35.49 36.29 -11.59
C LYS A 1 -35.48 34.75 -11.55
N ALA A 2 -36.62 34.07 -11.46
CA ALA A 2 -36.68 32.59 -11.42
C ALA A 2 -36.12 31.89 -12.69
N ASN A 3 -36.38 32.41 -13.88
CA ASN A 3 -35.86 31.84 -15.14
C ASN A 3 -34.33 31.94 -15.27
N LEU A 4 -33.73 33.06 -14.86
CA LEU A 4 -32.26 33.22 -14.82
C LEU A 4 -31.59 32.23 -13.86
N ILE A 5 -32.22 31.91 -12.72
CA ILE A 5 -31.68 30.95 -11.75
C ILE A 5 -31.76 29.52 -12.34
N ARG A 6 -32.84 29.18 -13.05
CA ARG A 6 -32.98 27.90 -13.74
C ARG A 6 -31.95 27.70 -14.85
N GLU A 7 -31.61 28.76 -15.59
CA GLU A 7 -30.61 28.69 -16.66
C GLU A 7 -29.16 28.71 -16.15
N THR A 8 -28.89 29.41 -15.04
CA THR A 8 -27.52 29.52 -14.48
C THR A 8 -27.16 28.39 -13.51
N ALA A 9 -28.15 27.70 -12.92
CA ALA A 9 -27.92 26.53 -12.08
C ALA A 9 -27.11 25.41 -12.75
N PRO A 10 -27.43 24.94 -13.99
CA PRO A 10 -26.64 23.91 -14.66
C PRO A 10 -25.22 24.38 -14.97
N GLN A 11 -25.04 25.63 -15.38
CA GLN A 11 -23.72 26.21 -15.67
C GLN A 11 -22.85 26.27 -14.40
N ARG A 12 -23.42 26.67 -13.26
CA ARG A 12 -22.71 26.67 -11.97
C ARG A 12 -22.30 25.27 -11.54
N LEU A 13 -23.18 24.29 -11.73
CA LEU A 13 -22.89 22.89 -11.43
C LEU A 13 -21.77 22.35 -12.33
N GLU A 14 -21.80 22.67 -13.63
CA GLU A 14 -20.75 22.27 -14.58
C GLU A 14 -19.38 22.86 -14.19
N ILE A 15 -19.33 24.17 -13.90
CA ILE A 15 -18.10 24.84 -13.46
C ILE A 15 -17.55 24.17 -12.19
N ARG A 16 -18.43 23.91 -11.21
CA ARG A 16 -18.05 23.24 -9.97
C ARG A 16 -17.52 21.83 -10.22
N ASN A 17 -18.18 21.04 -11.07
CA ASN A 17 -17.73 19.70 -11.40
C ASN A 17 -16.37 19.71 -12.11
N ARG A 18 -16.18 20.60 -13.10
CA ARG A 18 -14.87 20.75 -13.77
C ARG A 18 -13.77 21.12 -12.80
N TYR A 19 -14.04 22.06 -11.88
CA TYR A 19 -13.09 22.43 -10.84
C TYR A 19 -12.71 21.23 -9.96
N LEU A 20 -13.69 20.46 -9.47
CA LEU A 20 -13.44 19.30 -8.61
C LEU A 20 -12.63 18.22 -9.33
N VAL A 21 -12.95 17.92 -10.58
CA VAL A 21 -12.23 16.95 -11.41
C VAL A 21 -10.79 17.41 -11.64
N LYS A 22 -10.58 18.65 -12.10
CA LYS A 22 -9.23 19.14 -12.39
C LYS A 22 -8.37 19.22 -11.12
N ARG A 23 -8.97 19.63 -10.01
CA ARG A 23 -8.28 19.66 -8.71
C ARG A 23 -7.84 18.25 -8.30
N HIS A 24 -8.74 17.26 -8.41
CA HIS A 24 -8.41 15.88 -8.08
C HIS A 24 -7.29 15.35 -8.98
N GLU A 25 -7.40 15.58 -10.29
CA GLU A 25 -6.40 15.16 -11.29
C GLU A 25 -5.00 15.70 -10.98
N ILE A 26 -4.88 17.01 -10.67
CA ILE A 26 -3.59 17.63 -10.33
C ILE A 26 -2.97 16.97 -9.09
N ILE A 27 -3.77 16.77 -8.03
CA ILE A 27 -3.30 16.15 -6.80
C ILE A 27 -2.85 14.71 -7.05
N THR A 28 -3.65 13.92 -7.78
CA THR A 28 -3.31 12.53 -8.06
C THR A 28 -2.05 12.41 -8.90
N THR A 29 -1.91 13.20 -9.97
CA THR A 29 -0.72 13.12 -10.84
C THR A 29 0.55 13.44 -10.06
N TYR A 30 0.53 14.49 -9.22
CA TYR A 30 1.69 14.83 -8.41
C TYR A 30 2.03 13.75 -7.37
N LEU A 31 1.02 13.17 -6.71
CA LEU A 31 1.24 12.08 -5.76
C LEU A 31 1.79 10.83 -6.44
N ASP A 32 1.34 10.52 -7.64
CA ASP A 32 1.82 9.38 -8.43
C ASP A 32 3.32 9.52 -8.72
N GLU A 33 3.75 10.70 -9.18
CA GLU A 33 5.16 11.00 -9.43
C GLU A 33 6.02 10.89 -8.17
N VAL A 34 5.57 11.45 -7.04
CA VAL A 34 6.29 11.39 -5.77
C VAL A 34 6.41 9.96 -5.27
N ILE A 35 5.32 9.19 -5.32
CA ILE A 35 5.32 7.80 -4.87
C ILE A 35 6.24 6.94 -5.74
N GLU A 36 6.23 7.15 -7.06
CA GLU A 36 7.11 6.43 -7.97
C GLU A 36 8.59 6.72 -7.69
N GLN A 37 8.95 7.98 -7.42
CA GLN A 37 10.31 8.34 -7.00
C GLN A 37 10.73 7.64 -5.70
N ILE A 38 9.83 7.58 -4.70
CA ILE A 38 10.09 6.88 -3.43
C ILE A 38 10.29 5.38 -3.66
N ILE A 39 9.43 4.74 -4.46
CA ILE A 39 9.53 3.32 -4.79
C ILE A 39 10.87 3.03 -5.48
N ASN A 40 11.24 3.85 -6.47
CA ASN A 40 12.49 3.68 -7.20
C ASN A 40 13.71 3.83 -6.27
N LYS A 41 13.68 4.80 -5.36
CA LYS A 41 14.74 4.99 -4.35
C LYS A 41 14.86 3.78 -3.42
N ILE A 42 13.74 3.29 -2.88
CA ILE A 42 13.72 2.13 -1.98
C ILE A 42 14.22 0.87 -2.69
N ARG A 43 13.89 0.68 -3.98
CA ARG A 43 14.35 -0.47 -4.77
C ARG A 43 15.82 -0.41 -5.17
N SER A 44 16.34 0.80 -5.38
CA SER A 44 17.74 1.00 -5.80
C SER A 44 18.77 0.66 -4.71
N ASP A 45 18.32 0.55 -3.46
CA ASP A 45 19.16 0.27 -2.30
C ASP A 45 18.70 -1.05 -1.64
N GLU A 46 19.54 -2.09 -1.70
CA GLU A 46 19.19 -3.42 -1.17
C GLU A 46 18.90 -3.36 0.34
N ALA A 47 19.62 -2.53 1.12
CA ALA A 47 19.42 -2.45 2.56
C ALA A 47 18.08 -1.79 2.90
N LEU A 48 17.73 -0.71 2.20
CA LEU A 48 16.41 -0.08 2.32
C LEU A 48 15.30 -1.03 1.87
N TYR A 49 15.48 -1.77 0.79
CA TYR A 49 14.50 -2.74 0.31
C TYR A 49 14.29 -3.91 1.28
N MET A 50 15.38 -4.44 1.85
CA MET A 50 15.31 -5.45 2.92
C MET A 50 14.55 -4.93 4.14
N SER A 51 14.78 -3.69 4.54
CA SER A 51 14.07 -3.04 5.64
C SER A 51 12.58 -2.87 5.32
N PHE A 52 12.25 -2.44 4.10
CA PHE A 52 10.88 -2.37 3.60
C PHE A 52 10.17 -3.72 3.69
N LEU A 53 10.77 -4.80 3.15
CA LEU A 53 10.19 -6.14 3.20
C LEU A 53 10.04 -6.66 4.64
N LYS A 54 11.00 -6.37 5.52
CA LYS A 54 10.91 -6.69 6.97
C LYS A 54 9.69 -6.01 7.58
N ASN A 55 9.50 -4.72 7.33
CA ASN A 55 8.34 -3.98 7.81
C ASN A 55 7.04 -4.55 7.23
N CYS A 56 7.04 -4.94 5.95
CA CYS A 56 5.86 -5.53 5.33
C CYS A 56 5.40 -6.82 6.02
N ILE A 57 6.36 -7.69 6.37
CA ILE A 57 6.11 -8.93 7.11
C ILE A 57 5.61 -8.61 8.53
N VAL A 58 6.25 -7.67 9.23
CA VAL A 58 5.85 -7.28 10.60
C VAL A 58 4.45 -6.67 10.63
N GLU A 59 4.08 -5.83 9.66
CA GLU A 59 2.72 -5.32 9.49
C GLU A 59 1.72 -6.47 9.27
N GLY A 60 2.08 -7.46 8.44
CA GLY A 60 1.26 -8.66 8.23
C GLY A 60 1.07 -9.51 9.49
N LEU A 61 2.14 -9.69 10.28
CA LEU A 61 2.08 -10.36 11.59
C LEU A 61 1.15 -9.65 12.58
N LYS A 62 1.13 -8.31 12.58
CA LYS A 62 0.25 -7.52 13.45
C LYS A 62 -1.20 -7.57 12.98
N ALA A 63 -1.43 -7.61 11.67
CA ALA A 63 -2.77 -7.64 11.08
C ALA A 63 -3.42 -9.02 11.21
N LEU A 64 -2.62 -10.10 11.11
CA LEU A 64 -3.08 -11.48 11.18
C LEU A 64 -2.77 -12.05 12.57
N ASN A 65 -3.78 -12.10 13.44
CA ASN A 65 -3.64 -12.64 14.79
C ASN A 65 -3.69 -14.19 14.75
N SER A 66 -2.63 -14.83 14.27
CA SER A 66 -2.54 -16.28 14.04
C SER A 66 -1.17 -16.82 14.42
N ASP A 67 -1.12 -18.05 14.94
CA ASP A 67 0.11 -18.76 15.30
C ASP A 67 0.90 -19.25 14.08
N GLU A 68 0.26 -19.37 12.92
CA GLU A 68 0.90 -19.70 11.65
C GLU A 68 0.44 -18.73 10.56
N ILE A 69 1.41 -18.15 9.85
CA ILE A 69 1.19 -17.18 8.79
C ILE A 69 1.96 -17.62 7.54
N HIS A 70 1.23 -17.66 6.43
CA HIS A 70 1.74 -18.00 5.11
C HIS A 70 2.14 -16.71 4.41
N ILE A 71 3.37 -16.65 3.88
CA ILE A 71 3.94 -15.48 3.22
C ILE A 71 4.16 -15.81 1.74
N TYR A 72 3.47 -15.08 0.88
CA TYR A 72 3.56 -15.17 -0.58
C TYR A 72 4.39 -13.97 -1.08
N PRO A 73 5.68 -14.17 -1.41
CA PRO A 73 6.53 -13.10 -1.91
C PRO A 73 6.14 -12.71 -3.35
N CYS A 74 6.41 -11.47 -3.76
CA CYS A 74 6.42 -11.18 -5.20
C CYS A 74 7.51 -12.00 -5.90
N LYS A 75 7.29 -12.36 -7.18
CA LYS A 75 8.21 -13.20 -7.97
C LYS A 75 9.69 -12.80 -7.87
N ASN A 76 9.97 -11.50 -7.89
CA ASN A 76 11.34 -10.97 -7.84
C ASN A 76 11.94 -10.88 -6.42
N ASP A 77 11.10 -11.04 -5.38
CA ASP A 77 11.48 -10.80 -3.99
C ASP A 77 11.72 -12.08 -3.19
N ALA A 78 11.37 -13.25 -3.74
CA ALA A 78 11.38 -14.53 -3.00
C ALA A 78 12.70 -14.81 -2.26
N ARG A 79 13.84 -14.56 -2.91
CA ARG A 79 15.16 -14.74 -2.31
C ARG A 79 15.42 -13.77 -1.16
N ILE A 80 15.02 -12.51 -1.30
CA ILE A 80 15.22 -11.47 -0.28
C ILE A 80 14.29 -11.72 0.90
N VAL A 81 13.03 -12.03 0.65
CA VAL A 81 12.03 -12.39 1.66
C VAL A 81 12.51 -13.59 2.50
N SER A 82 13.07 -14.62 1.88
CA SER A 82 13.64 -15.76 2.59
C SER A 82 14.78 -15.36 3.54
N LYS A 83 15.69 -14.48 3.11
CA LYS A 83 16.73 -13.91 3.98
C LYS A 83 16.13 -13.11 5.14
N VAL A 84 15.11 -12.30 4.87
CA VAL A 84 14.44 -11.45 5.88
C VAL A 84 13.74 -12.32 6.94
N ILE A 85 12.97 -13.34 6.53
CA ILE A 85 12.32 -14.28 7.45
C ILE A 85 13.36 -15.03 8.28
N SER A 86 14.46 -15.46 7.67
CA SER A 86 15.55 -16.13 8.39
C SER A 86 16.18 -15.22 9.46
N LYS A 87 16.34 -13.93 9.17
CA LYS A 87 16.82 -12.94 10.16
C LYS A 87 15.78 -12.71 11.27
N LEU A 88 14.51 -12.50 10.91
CA LEU A 88 13.41 -12.33 11.87
C LEU A 88 13.32 -13.51 12.84
N ASN A 89 13.32 -14.73 12.32
CA ASN A 89 13.27 -15.94 13.14
C ASN A 89 14.46 -16.07 14.10
N ARG A 90 15.63 -15.50 13.77
CA ARG A 90 16.78 -15.43 14.69
C ARG A 90 16.58 -14.37 15.77
N GLU A 91 16.07 -13.20 15.40
CA GLU A 91 15.78 -12.08 16.31
C GLU A 91 14.66 -12.41 17.31
N THR A 92 13.69 -13.25 16.92
CA THR A 92 12.53 -13.60 17.74
C THR A 92 12.63 -14.95 18.46
N ARG A 93 13.80 -15.64 18.39
CA ARG A 93 14.00 -16.92 19.09
C ARG A 93 13.65 -16.78 20.58
N GLY A 94 12.71 -17.60 21.05
CA GLY A 94 12.27 -17.63 22.45
C GLY A 94 11.09 -16.70 22.79
N ARG A 95 10.54 -15.95 21.82
CA ARG A 95 9.25 -15.26 21.96
C ARG A 95 8.17 -16.11 21.28
N ASN A 96 6.94 -16.11 21.83
CA ASN A 96 5.74 -16.68 21.19
C ASN A 96 5.44 -15.90 19.89
N SER A 97 6.25 -16.16 18.86
CA SER A 97 6.16 -15.53 17.54
C SER A 97 5.49 -16.51 16.58
N PRO A 98 4.61 -16.04 15.69
CA PRO A 98 3.98 -16.89 14.71
C PRO A 98 4.99 -17.63 13.83
N LYS A 99 4.68 -18.86 13.50
CA LYS A 99 5.41 -19.64 12.49
C LYS A 99 5.18 -19.03 11.12
N LEU A 100 6.26 -18.54 10.51
CA LEU A 100 6.26 -18.00 9.15
C LEU A 100 6.58 -19.10 8.14
N ILE A 101 5.68 -19.33 7.17
CA ILE A 101 5.87 -20.30 6.09
C ILE A 101 5.92 -19.55 4.76
N ILE A 102 7.00 -19.75 3.99
CA ILE A 102 7.13 -19.18 2.65
C ILE A 102 6.35 -20.06 1.68
N MET A 103 5.40 -19.45 0.99
CA MET A 103 4.57 -20.07 -0.03
C MET A 103 5.08 -19.72 -1.43
N HIS A 104 4.33 -20.14 -2.46
CA HIS A 104 4.61 -19.78 -3.83
C HIS A 104 4.59 -18.26 -4.04
N SER A 105 5.33 -17.79 -5.03
CA SER A 105 5.36 -16.38 -5.37
C SER A 105 4.10 -15.96 -6.14
N VAL A 106 3.70 -14.71 -5.94
CA VAL A 106 2.55 -14.09 -6.61
C VAL A 106 3.01 -13.00 -7.58
N ASP A 107 2.16 -12.71 -8.56
CA ASP A 107 2.44 -11.67 -9.55
C ASP A 107 2.16 -10.28 -8.95
N CYS A 108 3.23 -9.56 -8.64
CA CYS A 108 3.17 -8.21 -8.11
C CYS A 108 4.51 -7.50 -8.33
N LYS A 109 4.47 -6.16 -8.31
CA LYS A 109 5.65 -5.34 -8.52
C LYS A 109 6.64 -5.49 -7.37
N GLY A 110 6.20 -5.62 -6.12
CA GLY A 110 7.06 -5.87 -4.96
C GLY A 110 6.31 -5.91 -3.64
N GLY A 111 6.97 -6.40 -2.58
CA GLY A 111 6.36 -6.62 -1.27
C GLY A 111 5.95 -8.07 -1.04
N ILE A 112 4.93 -8.27 -0.19
CA ILE A 112 4.43 -9.60 0.18
C ILE A 112 2.90 -9.60 0.32
N VAL A 113 2.30 -10.76 0.13
CA VAL A 113 0.95 -11.07 0.61
C VAL A 113 1.08 -12.03 1.77
N ALA A 114 0.34 -11.79 2.86
CA ALA A 114 0.31 -12.68 4.01
C ALA A 114 -1.09 -13.28 4.18
N SER A 115 -1.20 -14.52 4.63
CA SER A 115 -2.48 -15.12 4.99
C SER A 115 -2.39 -15.98 6.24
N THR A 116 -3.53 -16.21 6.88
CA THR A 116 -3.65 -17.29 7.86
C THR A 116 -3.52 -18.65 7.17
N ARG A 117 -3.19 -19.69 7.95
CA ARG A 117 -3.08 -21.07 7.43
C ARG A 117 -4.35 -21.56 6.72
N ASP A 118 -5.52 -21.15 7.21
CA ASP A 118 -6.82 -21.51 6.63
C ASP A 118 -7.23 -20.64 5.44
N GLY A 119 -6.42 -19.62 5.10
CA GLY A 119 -6.68 -18.70 3.99
C GLY A 119 -7.86 -17.75 4.20
N LYS A 120 -8.51 -17.76 5.36
CA LYS A 120 -9.69 -16.91 5.61
C LYS A 120 -9.35 -15.44 5.76
N GLN A 121 -8.16 -15.13 6.27
CA GLN A 121 -7.67 -13.77 6.40
C GLN A 121 -6.46 -13.60 5.50
N ILE A 122 -6.52 -12.57 4.65
CA ILE A 122 -5.47 -12.21 3.71
C ILE A 122 -5.14 -10.75 3.92
N PHE A 123 -3.85 -10.46 4.07
CA PHE A 123 -3.31 -9.13 4.19
C PHE A 123 -2.41 -8.82 3.00
N TYR A 124 -2.88 -7.93 2.14
CA TYR A 124 -2.12 -7.45 0.99
C TYR A 124 -1.16 -6.35 1.43
N ASN A 125 0.15 -6.65 1.38
CA ASN A 125 1.19 -5.66 1.64
C ASN A 125 2.17 -5.53 0.49
N THR A 126 1.62 -5.58 -0.72
CA THR A 126 2.32 -5.23 -1.94
C THR A 126 2.52 -3.72 -2.02
N ILE A 127 3.50 -3.29 -2.81
CA ILE A 127 3.75 -1.88 -3.09
C ILE A 127 2.48 -1.22 -3.65
N GLU A 128 1.77 -1.90 -4.56
CA GLU A 128 0.53 -1.41 -5.15
C GLU A 128 -0.56 -1.19 -4.11
N ALA A 129 -0.79 -2.16 -3.23
CA ALA A 129 -1.78 -2.05 -2.16
C ALA A 129 -1.41 -0.96 -1.15
N LYS A 130 -0.11 -0.77 -0.86
CA LYS A 130 0.37 0.30 0.02
C LYS A 130 0.23 1.67 -0.64
N THR A 131 0.55 1.78 -1.94
CA THR A 131 0.39 2.99 -2.73
C THR A 131 -1.06 3.46 -2.77
N ILE A 132 -2.02 2.56 -3.01
CA ILE A 132 -3.44 2.90 -3.01
C ILE A 132 -3.87 3.47 -1.65
N ARG A 133 -3.54 2.77 -0.55
CA ARG A 133 -3.85 3.22 0.82
C ARG A 133 -3.26 4.60 1.13
N ILE A 134 -1.98 4.81 0.81
CA ILE A 134 -1.30 6.10 1.04
C ILE A 134 -1.96 7.21 0.21
N LYS A 135 -2.31 6.95 -1.06
CA LYS A 135 -2.98 7.94 -1.90
C LYS A 135 -4.33 8.34 -1.30
N GLU A 136 -5.15 7.38 -0.90
CA GLU A 136 -6.46 7.66 -0.30
C GLU A 136 -6.34 8.51 0.97
N GLU A 137 -5.42 8.16 1.87
CA GLU A 137 -5.17 8.90 3.11
C GLU A 137 -4.65 10.32 2.87
N VAL A 138 -3.65 10.46 1.98
CA VAL A 138 -3.00 11.73 1.70
C VAL A 138 -3.91 12.68 0.93
N ILE A 139 -4.66 12.18 -0.07
CA ILE A 139 -5.63 12.98 -0.82
C ILE A 139 -6.71 13.52 0.12
N ALA A 140 -7.25 12.68 1.01
CA ALA A 140 -8.25 13.10 1.98
C ALA A 140 -7.72 14.24 2.87
N LYS A 141 -6.46 14.13 3.33
CA LYS A 141 -5.81 15.16 4.13
C LYS A 141 -5.58 16.47 3.34
N ILE A 142 -5.01 16.39 2.14
CA ILE A 142 -4.79 17.56 1.28
C ILE A 142 -6.12 18.30 1.00
N ILE A 143 -7.17 17.56 0.65
CA ILE A 143 -8.49 18.16 0.40
C ILE A 143 -9.04 18.84 1.65
N SER A 144 -8.78 18.29 2.84
CA SER A 144 -9.23 18.89 4.11
C SER A 144 -8.52 20.21 4.43
N GLU A 145 -7.24 20.35 4.07
CA GLU A 145 -6.43 21.56 4.28
C GLU A 145 -6.69 22.63 3.21
N LEU A 146 -7.17 22.24 2.03
CA LEU A 146 -7.52 23.14 0.93
C LEU A 146 -8.98 23.67 0.99
N LYS A 147 -9.68 23.45 2.11
CA LYS A 147 -11.02 24.02 2.36
C LYS A 147 -10.92 25.46 2.85
#